data_AF-A0A9X7I5C0-F1
#
_entry.id   AF-A0A9X7I5C0-F1
#
_cell.length_a   1.000
_cell.length_b   1.000
_cell.length_c   1.000
_cell.angle_alpha   90.00
_cell.angle_beta   90.00
_cell.angle_gamma   90.00
#
_symmetry.space_group_name_H-M   'P 1'
#
loop_
_entity.id
_entity.type
_entity.pdbx_description
1 polymer ?
#
loop_
_entity_poly.entity_id
_entity_poly.type
_entity_poly.pdbx_seq_one_letter_code
_entity_poly.pdbx_strand_id
1 'polypeptide(L)' 'MFSVRKGDRLRISKTGSPNAYFNVWAPKDDEAVFNGSAQGDKFDGIATQSGKYKVQVYMMRAQARRNTTAHYAVNVIKN' A
#
# COMPACT_ATOMS: atom_id res chain seq x y z
N MET A 1 5.67 6.28 -5.28
CA MET A 1 5.80 7.11 -4.06
C MET A 1 5.03 8.41 -4.29
N PHE A 2 4.53 9.05 -3.24
CA PHE A 2 3.78 10.31 -3.36
C PHE A 2 4.01 11.19 -2.13
N SER A 3 3.95 12.51 -2.31
CA SER A 3 4.21 13.49 -1.25
C SER A 3 2.95 13.74 -0.42
N VAL A 4 3.11 13.69 0.90
CA VAL A 4 2.06 13.83 1.91
C VAL A 4 2.48 14.85 2.96
N ARG A 5 1.53 15.61 3.49
CA ARG A 5 1.74 16.46 4.66
C ARG A 5 1.11 15.82 5.89
N LYS A 6 1.71 16.05 7.07
CA LYS A 6 1.09 15.72 8.34
C LYS A 6 -0.32 16.33 8.39
N GLY A 7 -1.31 15.51 8.74
CA GLY A 7 -2.72 15.87 8.77
C GLY A 7 -3.50 15.53 7.50
N ASP A 8 -2.85 15.28 6.36
CA ASP A 8 -3.54 14.82 5.15
C ASP A 8 -4.24 13.48 5.44
N ARG A 9 -5.47 13.32 4.94
CA ARG A 9 -6.18 12.02 4.98
C ARG A 9 -5.81 11.22 3.75
N LEU A 10 -5.36 9.99 3.98
CA LEU A 10 -4.98 9.04 2.94
C LEU A 10 -6.03 7.95 2.83
N ARG A 11 -6.54 7.74 1.61
CA ARG A 11 -7.37 6.58 1.26
C ARG A 11 -6.72 5.83 0.12
N ILE A 12 -6.33 4.59 0.38
CA ILE A 12 -5.64 3.74 -0.58
C ILE A 12 -6.40 2.44 -0.69
N SER A 13 -6.67 2.01 -1.92
CA SER A 13 -7.34 0.73 -2.16
C SER A 13 -6.70 -0.02 -3.32
N LYS A 14 -6.79 -1.34 -3.26
CA LYS A 14 -6.41 -2.24 -4.35
C LYS A 14 -7.65 -3.00 -4.83
N THR A 15 -7.74 -3.20 -6.14
CA THR A 15 -8.69 -4.13 -6.77
C THR A 15 -7.95 -5.08 -7.72
N GLY A 16 -8.63 -6.13 -8.18
CA GLY A 16 -8.06 -7.15 -9.06
C GLY A 16 -7.65 -8.42 -8.30
N SER A 17 -6.51 -8.99 -8.68
CA SER A 17 -6.08 -10.31 -8.20
C SER A 17 -5.99 -10.39 -6.67
N PRO A 18 -6.48 -11.49 -6.06
CA PRO A 18 -6.28 -11.75 -4.63
C PRO A 18 -4.82 -12.13 -4.29
N ASN A 19 -4.00 -12.42 -5.30
CA ASN A 19 -2.57 -12.72 -5.12
C ASN A 19 -1.69 -11.46 -5.10
N ALA A 20 -2.25 -10.30 -5.42
CA ALA A 20 -1.58 -9.01 -5.25
C ALA A 20 -2.00 -8.41 -3.91
N TYR A 21 -1.03 -7.92 -3.15
CA TYR A 21 -1.18 -7.20 -1.89
C TYR A 21 -0.50 -5.85 -1.99
N PHE A 22 -0.80 -4.93 -1.07
CA PHE A 22 -0.02 -3.71 -0.94
C PHE A 22 0.31 -3.39 0.51
N ASN A 23 1.48 -2.79 0.71
CA ASN A 23 1.86 -2.16 1.97
C ASN A 23 1.94 -0.65 1.77
N VAL A 24 1.66 0.11 2.83
CA VAL A 24 1.90 1.56 2.89
C VAL A 24 3.04 1.81 3.86
N TRP A 25 4.06 2.52 3.39
CA TRP A 25 5.23 2.90 4.18
C TRP A 25 5.26 4.41 4.34
N ALA A 26 5.42 4.86 5.57
CA ALA A 26 5.62 6.27 5.86
C ALA A 26 7.10 6.66 5.64
N PRO A 27 7.41 7.97 5.59
CA PRO A 27 8.77 8.45 5.38
C PRO A 27 9.74 7.92 6.45
N LYS A 28 10.84 7.30 6.03
CA LYS A 28 11.93 6.81 6.90
C LYS A 28 11.49 5.83 7.99
N ASP A 29 10.35 5.18 7.81
CA ASP A 29 9.84 4.21 8.79
C ASP A 29 10.40 2.81 8.53
N ASP A 30 10.74 2.10 9.60
CA ASP A 30 11.28 0.73 9.55
C ASP A 30 10.16 -0.31 9.34
N GLU A 31 8.92 0.04 9.64
CA GLU A 31 7.74 -0.80 9.48
C GLU A 31 6.69 -0.15 8.58
N ALA A 32 5.85 -0.99 7.97
CA ALA A 32 4.72 -0.50 7.19
C ALA A 32 3.59 -0.04 8.11
N VAL A 33 3.07 1.17 7.88
CA VAL A 33 1.87 1.68 8.58
C VAL A 33 0.58 0.95 8.14
N PHE A 34 0.65 0.17 7.07
CA PHE A 34 -0.40 -0.73 6.62
C PHE A 34 0.21 -1.95 5.94
N ASN A 35 -0.21 -3.14 6.34
CA ASN A 35 0.15 -4.42 5.75
C ASN A 35 -1.09 -5.09 5.12
N GLY A 36 -1.25 -4.98 3.80
CA GLY A 36 -2.43 -5.49 3.11
C GLY A 36 -2.59 -7.02 3.10
N SER A 37 -1.51 -7.79 3.34
CA SER A 37 -1.64 -9.25 3.51
C SER A 37 -2.33 -9.64 4.81
N ALA A 38 -2.29 -8.78 5.83
CA ALA A 38 -2.93 -9.00 7.12
C ALA A 38 -4.23 -8.19 7.28
N GLN A 39 -4.26 -6.98 6.72
CA GLN A 39 -5.31 -5.99 6.96
C GLN A 39 -6.28 -5.83 5.78
N GLY A 40 -6.01 -6.49 4.65
CA GLY A 40 -6.87 -6.50 3.47
C GLY A 40 -6.56 -5.42 2.43
N ASP A 41 -7.57 -5.05 1.65
CA ASP A 41 -7.39 -4.32 0.39
C ASP A 41 -7.68 -2.80 0.47
N LYS A 42 -7.88 -2.27 1.68
CA LYS A 42 -8.21 -0.86 1.92
C LYS A 42 -7.49 -0.30 3.13
N PHE A 43 -6.92 0.89 2.96
CA PHE A 43 -6.34 1.72 4.00
C PHE A 43 -7.05 3.08 4.02
N ASP A 44 -7.46 3.53 5.20
CA ASP A 44 -7.97 4.89 5.45
C ASP A 44 -7.33 5.39 6.75
N GLY A 45 -6.50 6.42 6.67
CA GLY A 45 -5.73 6.92 7.82
C GLY A 45 -5.29 8.37 7.67
N ILE A 46 -4.98 9.00 8.81
CA ILE A 46 -4.43 10.36 8.85
C ILE A 46 -2.90 10.27 8.91
N ALA A 47 -2.21 11.01 8.04
CA ALA A 47 -0.76 11.04 8.04
C ALA A 47 -0.23 11.74 9.31
N THR A 48 0.55 11.03 10.10
CA THR A 48 1.17 11.58 11.33
C THR A 48 2.45 12.36 11.04
N GLN A 49 3.02 12.21 9.84
CA GLN A 49 4.25 12.86 9.42
C GLN A 49 4.22 13.30 7.94
N SER A 50 4.94 14.38 7.63
CA SER A 50 5.12 14.87 6.26
C SER A 50 6.26 14.14 5.56
N GLY A 51 6.12 13.88 4.25
CA GLY A 51 7.20 13.35 3.42
C GLY A 51 6.72 12.46 2.28
N LYS A 52 7.63 11.68 1.71
CA LYS A 52 7.31 10.74 0.63
C LYS A 52 6.83 9.40 1.20
N TYR A 53 5.54 9.11 1.03
CA TYR A 53 4.97 7.80 1.31
C TYR A 53 5.16 6.86 0.11
N LYS A 54 5.29 5.56 0.39
CA LYS A 54 5.45 4.51 -0.61
C LYS A 54 4.32 3.51 -0.50
N VAL A 55 3.56 3.34 -1.58
CA VAL A 55 2.73 2.15 -1.78
C VAL A 55 3.60 1.10 -2.47
N GLN A 56 3.81 -0.03 -1.82
CA GLN A 56 4.52 -1.17 -2.37
C GLN A 56 3.51 -2.24 -2.72
N VAL A 57 3.35 -2.56 -4.00
CA VAL A 57 2.53 -3.69 -4.45
C VAL A 57 3.42 -4.91 -4.60
N TYR A 58 2.95 -6.06 -4.12
CA TYR A 58 3.72 -7.30 -4.13
C TYR A 58 2.81 -8.52 -4.19
N MET A 59 3.40 -9.69 -4.44
CA MET A 59 2.75 -10.99 -4.23
C MET A 59 3.60 -11.83 -3.29
N MET A 60 2.97 -12.80 -2.62
CA MET A 60 3.69 -13.73 -1.75
C MET A 60 4.69 -14.57 -2.55
N ARG A 61 5.83 -14.92 -1.94
CA ARG A 61 6.93 -15.65 -2.59
C ARG A 61 6.48 -16.96 -3.25
N ALA A 62 5.48 -17.63 -2.68
CA ALA A 62 4.93 -18.86 -3.24
C ALA A 62 4.31 -18.65 -4.65
N GLN A 63 3.59 -17.54 -4.86
CA GLN A 63 3.01 -17.21 -6.17
C GLN A 63 4.07 -16.75 -7.16
N ALA A 64 5.03 -15.93 -6.69
CA ALA A 64 6.15 -15.49 -7.53
C ALA A 64 6.94 -16.68 -8.11
N ARG A 65 7.18 -17.72 -7.31
CA ARG A 65 7.88 -18.94 -7.77
C ARG A 65 7.10 -19.77 -8.79
N ARG A 66 5.77 -19.61 -8.84
CA ARG A 66 4.90 -20.24 -9.85
C ARG A 66 4.77 -19.41 -11.13
N ASN A 67 5.56 -18.33 -11.27
CA ASN A 67 5.46 -17.39 -12.38
C ASN A 67 4.03 -16.86 -12.58
N THR A 68 3.29 -16.68 -11.48
CA THR A 68 1.90 -16.21 -11.53
C THR A 68 1.87 -14.73 -11.90
N THR A 69 1.01 -14.37 -12.86
CA THR A 69 0.70 -12.97 -13.16
C THR A 69 -0.50 -12.53 -12.31
N ALA A 70 -0.35 -11.42 -11.59
CA ALA A 70 -1.42 -10.83 -10.79
C ALA A 70 -1.77 -9.44 -11.34
N HIS A 71 -2.87 -9.35 -12.09
CA HIS A 71 -3.38 -8.06 -12.55
C HIS A 71 -4.03 -7.32 -11.38
N TYR A 72 -3.69 -6.03 -11.21
CA TYR A 72 -4.20 -5.21 -10.14
C TYR A 72 -4.37 -3.75 -10.58
N ALA A 73 -5.20 -3.03 -9.83
CA ALA A 73 -5.24 -1.58 -9.84
C ALA A 73 -5.09 -1.06 -8.40
N VAL A 74 -4.34 0.03 -8.23
CA VAL A 74 -4.23 0.74 -6.94
C VAL A 74 -4.74 2.15 -7.14
N ASN A 75 -5.66 2.57 -6.29
CA ASN A 75 -6.13 3.95 -6.21
C ASN A 75 -5.55 4.63 -4.97
N VAL A 76 -5.12 5.87 -5.11
CA VAL A 76 -4.56 6.69 -4.02
C VAL A 76 -5.26 8.03 -4.04
N ILE A 77 -5.99 8.33 -2.96
CA ILE A 77 -6.65 9.61 -2.72
C ILE A 77 -5.99 10.26 -1.51
N LYS A 78 -5.62 11.53 -1.66
CA LYS A 78 -5.00 12.36 -0.63
C LYS A 78 -5.71 13.71 -0.58
N ASN A 79 -6.26 14.04 0.58
CA ASN A 79 -6.96 15.31 0.83
C ASN A 79 -6.41 16.00 2.06
#